data_AF-A0A542XEM2-F1
#
_entry.id   AF-A0A542XEM2-F1
#
_cell.length_a   1.000
_cell.length_b   1.000
_cell.length_c   1.000
_cell.angle_alpha   90.00
_cell.angle_beta   90.00
_cell.angle_gamma   90.00
#
_symmetry.space_group_name_H-M   'P 1'
#
loop_
_entity.id
_entity.type
_entity.pdbx_description
1 polymer ?
#
loop_
_entity_poly.entity_id
_entity_poly.type
_entity_poly.pdbx_seq_one_letter_code
_entity_poly.pdbx_strand_id
1 'polypeptide(L)'
;MALIATITGSPTAPSRTDAVVDHVARRAAVRGHQVQAIALRDLPAEPLLRADPTAPAVADAVAAIERADAVIVGTPVYRASFSGLLKAFLDLLPRDALSGKAVLPLVTGGSLAHALVGDYALAPVLRSLQPAYVGGGRFVLAEQVRLHEGGGAVLAPEVLAALGAVASAFVARLEGRPAEAAAPATDRPAEVTARVVPVDDPVLRPLLEELQVEYGTRYARDSVNERLVEVPVTDFDAPHGAFVVLERAGVVVAGGAIRRREPGVAEVKRMWTAHHARRQGLGRRVLQELEEQARRLGYHRIFLTTGPRQPEARGLYLAAGYAPQFDLHADPEELGHLAFEKPLVTSVQTLAS
;
A
#
# COMPACT_ATOMS: atom_id res chain seq x y z
N MET A 1 4.98 3.80 -19.78
CA MET A 1 3.80 3.09 -19.22
C MET A 1 3.89 1.64 -19.65
N ALA A 2 3.79 0.70 -18.71
CA ALA A 2 3.86 -0.74 -19.01
C ALA A 2 2.54 -1.41 -18.60
N LEU A 3 2.17 -2.49 -19.30
CA LEU A 3 1.04 -3.35 -18.97
C LEU A 3 1.51 -4.51 -18.09
N ILE A 4 0.91 -4.65 -16.92
CA ILE A 4 1.23 -5.69 -15.94
C ILE A 4 0.02 -6.60 -15.77
N ALA A 5 0.20 -7.90 -16.03
CA ALA A 5 -0.80 -8.89 -15.68
C ALA A 5 -0.56 -9.41 -14.26
N THR A 6 -1.61 -9.57 -13.46
CA THR A 6 -1.53 -10.30 -12.20
C THR A 6 -2.28 -11.62 -12.30
N ILE A 7 -1.70 -12.68 -11.77
CA ILE A 7 -2.31 -14.01 -11.70
C ILE A 7 -2.43 -14.39 -10.23
N THR A 8 -3.63 -14.76 -9.76
CA THR A 8 -3.80 -15.33 -8.42
C THR A 8 -4.34 -16.75 -8.47
N GLY A 9 -3.60 -17.68 -7.84
CA GLY A 9 -3.92 -19.10 -7.82
C GLY A 9 -4.74 -19.56 -6.61
N SER A 10 -5.39 -18.65 -5.89
CA SER A 10 -6.21 -19.01 -4.73
C SER A 10 -7.56 -19.58 -5.17
N PRO A 11 -7.94 -20.80 -4.75
CA PRO A 11 -9.22 -21.39 -5.14
C PRO A 11 -10.42 -20.83 -4.36
N THR A 12 -10.17 -20.05 -3.30
CA THR A 12 -11.21 -19.45 -2.45
C THR A 12 -11.14 -17.94 -2.46
N ALA A 13 -12.29 -17.32 -2.20
CA ALA A 13 -12.45 -15.90 -1.87
C ALA A 13 -13.16 -15.77 -0.50
N PRO A 14 -12.81 -14.77 0.33
CA PRO A 14 -11.71 -13.81 0.14
C PRO A 14 -10.32 -14.48 0.29
N SER A 15 -9.29 -13.93 -0.35
CA SER A 15 -7.94 -14.53 -0.36
C SER A 15 -6.84 -13.60 0.13
N ARG A 16 -5.97 -14.15 0.99
CA ARG A 16 -4.73 -13.49 1.42
C ARG A 16 -3.71 -13.36 0.29
N THR A 17 -3.74 -14.30 -0.65
CA THR A 17 -2.88 -14.24 -1.85
C THR A 17 -3.28 -13.05 -2.71
N ASP A 18 -4.59 -12.87 -2.92
CA ASP A 18 -5.11 -11.72 -3.65
C ASP A 18 -4.69 -10.42 -2.97
N ALA A 19 -4.89 -10.31 -1.65
CA ALA A 19 -4.49 -9.11 -0.90
C ALA A 19 -3.00 -8.75 -1.04
N VAL A 20 -2.12 -9.76 -1.04
CA VAL A 20 -0.67 -9.57 -1.22
C VAL A 20 -0.33 -9.13 -2.65
N VAL A 21 -0.92 -9.79 -3.66
CA VAL A 21 -0.71 -9.43 -5.08
C VAL A 21 -1.26 -8.04 -5.36
N ASP A 22 -2.47 -7.75 -4.91
CA ASP A 22 -3.12 -6.44 -5.08
C ASP A 22 -2.32 -5.32 -4.43
N HIS A 23 -1.72 -5.55 -3.25
CA HIS A 23 -0.86 -4.56 -2.60
C HIS A 23 0.34 -4.18 -3.49
N VAL A 24 1.01 -5.18 -4.08
CA VAL A 24 2.16 -4.95 -4.99
C VAL A 24 1.71 -4.33 -6.31
N ALA A 25 0.59 -4.80 -6.86
CA ALA A 25 0.05 -4.27 -8.11
C ALA A 25 -0.38 -2.80 -7.99
N ARG A 26 -0.97 -2.40 -6.85
CA ARG A 26 -1.31 -0.99 -6.57
C ARG A 26 -0.08 -0.08 -6.59
N ARG A 27 1.06 -0.54 -6.07
CA ARG A 27 2.32 0.23 -6.12
C ARG A 27 2.73 0.53 -7.57
N ALA A 28 2.60 -0.45 -8.46
CA ALA A 28 2.87 -0.24 -9.88
C ALA A 28 1.81 0.67 -10.54
N ALA A 29 0.53 0.50 -10.20
CA ALA A 29 -0.54 1.34 -10.74
C ALA A 29 -0.38 2.82 -10.36
N VAL A 30 -0.02 3.10 -9.11
CA VAL A 30 0.25 4.46 -8.61
C VAL A 30 1.44 5.12 -9.32
N ARG A 31 2.38 4.32 -9.83
CA ARG A 31 3.50 4.77 -10.68
C ARG A 31 3.12 4.94 -12.16
N GLY A 32 1.83 4.82 -12.51
CA GLY A 32 1.31 5.01 -13.85
C GLY A 32 1.40 3.79 -14.76
N HIS A 33 1.64 2.59 -14.21
CA HIS A 33 1.52 1.34 -14.97
C HIS A 33 0.07 0.88 -15.04
N GLN A 34 -0.30 0.17 -16.12
CA GLN A 34 -1.61 -0.46 -16.23
C GLN A 34 -1.57 -1.84 -15.61
N VAL A 35 -2.62 -2.20 -14.85
CA VAL A 35 -2.73 -3.50 -14.20
C VAL A 35 -3.98 -4.22 -14.69
N GLN A 36 -3.82 -5.42 -15.22
CA GLN A 36 -4.90 -6.34 -15.55
C GLN A 36 -4.88 -7.53 -14.61
N ALA A 37 -5.91 -7.68 -13.78
CA ALA A 37 -5.98 -8.73 -12.77
C ALA A 37 -6.69 -9.99 -13.30
N ILE A 38 -6.13 -11.16 -13.01
CA ILE A 38 -6.66 -12.48 -13.38
C ILE A 38 -6.71 -13.35 -12.13
N ALA A 39 -7.91 -13.51 -11.57
CA ALA A 39 -8.17 -14.46 -10.50
C ALA A 39 -8.55 -15.81 -11.13
N LEU A 40 -7.67 -16.82 -11.01
CA LEU A 40 -7.85 -18.09 -11.73
C LEU A 40 -9.08 -18.88 -11.27
N ARG A 41 -9.58 -18.62 -10.06
CA ARG A 41 -10.81 -19.23 -9.53
C ARG A 41 -12.06 -18.82 -10.28
N ASP A 42 -12.02 -17.69 -10.98
CA ASP A 42 -13.17 -17.15 -11.72
C ASP A 42 -13.20 -17.69 -13.17
N LEU A 43 -12.17 -18.45 -13.58
CA LEU A 43 -12.14 -19.15 -14.85
C LEU A 43 -12.94 -20.46 -14.79
N PRO A 44 -13.54 -20.91 -15.91
CA PRO A 44 -14.33 -22.13 -15.93
C PRO A 44 -13.46 -23.36 -15.66
N ALA A 45 -13.87 -24.18 -14.69
CA ALA A 45 -13.09 -25.33 -14.21
C ALA A 45 -12.86 -26.41 -15.27
N GLU A 46 -13.86 -26.71 -16.10
CA GLU A 46 -13.78 -27.78 -17.12
C GLU A 46 -12.70 -27.49 -18.18
N PRO A 47 -12.64 -26.30 -18.81
CA PRO A 47 -11.54 -25.92 -19.69
C PRO A 47 -10.15 -25.98 -19.04
N LEU A 48 -10.01 -25.50 -17.80
CA LEU A 48 -8.73 -25.58 -17.06
C LEU A 48 -8.27 -27.02 -16.88
N LEU A 49 -9.17 -27.92 -16.49
CA LEU A 49 -8.86 -29.33 -16.23
C LEU A 49 -8.64 -30.14 -17.52
N ARG A 50 -9.27 -29.75 -18.63
CA ARG A 50 -9.09 -30.38 -19.95
C ARG A 50 -7.91 -29.82 -20.75
N ALA A 51 -7.22 -28.82 -20.21
CA ALA A 51 -6.18 -28.08 -20.93
C ALA A 51 -6.71 -27.53 -22.28
N ASP A 52 -7.91 -26.93 -22.26
CA ASP A 52 -8.51 -26.27 -23.44
C ASP A 52 -8.21 -24.75 -23.43
N PRO A 53 -7.21 -24.28 -24.20
CA PRO A 53 -6.89 -22.86 -24.28
C PRO A 53 -7.86 -22.07 -25.16
N THR A 54 -8.78 -22.73 -25.87
CA THR A 54 -9.69 -22.09 -26.83
C THR A 54 -10.99 -21.60 -26.19
N ALA A 55 -11.29 -22.06 -24.97
CA ALA A 55 -12.45 -21.59 -24.21
C ALA A 55 -12.34 -20.06 -23.98
N PRO A 56 -13.38 -19.25 -24.28
CA PRO A 56 -13.26 -17.79 -24.35
C PRO A 56 -12.59 -17.13 -23.14
N ALA A 57 -13.05 -17.43 -21.91
CA ALA A 57 -12.48 -16.84 -20.70
C ALA A 57 -11.02 -17.26 -20.44
N VAL A 58 -10.63 -18.47 -20.85
CA VAL A 58 -9.26 -18.97 -20.74
C VAL A 58 -8.39 -18.30 -21.81
N ALA A 59 -8.85 -18.25 -23.05
CA ALA A 59 -8.18 -17.59 -24.16
C ALA A 59 -7.90 -16.11 -23.84
N ASP A 60 -8.88 -15.40 -23.27
CA ASP A 60 -8.73 -14.01 -22.83
C ASP A 60 -7.66 -13.85 -21.75
N ALA A 61 -7.61 -14.78 -20.79
CA ALA A 61 -6.59 -14.80 -19.74
C ALA A 61 -5.20 -15.10 -20.30
N VAL A 62 -5.06 -16.06 -21.21
CA VAL A 62 -3.79 -16.37 -21.90
C VAL A 62 -3.31 -15.16 -22.71
N ALA A 63 -4.19 -14.56 -23.52
CA ALA A 63 -3.89 -13.37 -24.31
C ALA A 63 -3.52 -12.15 -23.46
N ALA A 64 -4.04 -12.05 -22.23
CA ALA A 64 -3.63 -11.03 -21.28
C ALA A 64 -2.18 -11.23 -20.81
N ILE A 65 -1.74 -12.47 -20.58
CA ILE A 65 -0.34 -12.78 -20.24
C ILE A 65 0.59 -12.47 -21.42
N GLU A 66 0.21 -12.87 -22.63
CA GLU A 66 1.01 -12.62 -23.82
C GLU A 66 1.20 -11.13 -24.11
N ARG A 67 0.17 -10.32 -23.91
CA ARG A 67 0.22 -8.86 -24.11
C ARG A 67 0.95 -8.10 -23.01
N ALA A 68 1.10 -8.67 -21.82
CA ALA A 68 1.71 -7.97 -20.70
C ALA A 68 3.22 -7.78 -20.89
N ASP A 69 3.75 -6.64 -20.43
CA ASP A 69 5.19 -6.40 -20.35
C ASP A 69 5.81 -7.12 -19.13
N ALA A 70 4.98 -7.37 -18.11
CA ALA A 70 5.40 -8.02 -16.88
C ALA A 70 4.26 -8.79 -16.20
N VAL A 71 4.61 -9.77 -15.37
CA VAL A 71 3.62 -10.63 -14.71
C VAL A 71 3.90 -10.74 -13.21
N ILE A 72 2.91 -10.48 -12.37
CA ILE A 72 2.97 -10.77 -10.93
C ILE A 72 2.17 -12.04 -10.67
N VAL A 73 2.82 -13.09 -10.15
CA VAL A 73 2.21 -14.41 -9.94
C VAL A 73 2.07 -14.68 -8.45
N GLY A 74 0.84 -14.75 -7.95
CA GLY A 74 0.51 -15.07 -6.57
C GLY A 74 -0.05 -16.47 -6.39
N THR A 75 0.40 -17.19 -5.38
CA THR A 75 -0.17 -18.51 -5.04
C THR A 75 -0.14 -18.81 -3.53
N PRO A 76 -1.18 -19.44 -2.97
CA PRO A 76 -1.08 -20.04 -1.65
C PRO A 76 -0.31 -21.36 -1.70
N VAL A 77 0.35 -21.72 -0.60
CA VAL A 77 0.95 -23.04 -0.43
C VAL A 77 -0.12 -24.10 -0.28
N TYR A 78 -0.12 -25.09 -1.17
CA TYR A 78 -0.91 -26.31 -1.09
C TYR A 78 0.03 -27.51 -1.19
N ARG A 79 0.02 -28.39 -0.19
CA ARG A 79 0.85 -29.61 -0.15
C ARG A 79 2.34 -29.35 -0.43
N ALA A 80 2.91 -28.36 0.28
CA ALA A 80 4.32 -27.95 0.15
C ALA A 80 4.73 -27.50 -1.27
N SER A 81 3.77 -27.05 -2.09
CA SER A 81 3.99 -26.47 -3.40
C SER A 81 3.03 -25.31 -3.63
N PHE A 82 3.08 -24.70 -4.81
CA PHE A 82 2.05 -23.77 -5.27
C PHE A 82 0.75 -24.53 -5.60
N SER A 83 -0.36 -23.79 -5.72
CA SER A 83 -1.68 -24.40 -5.93
C SER A 83 -1.81 -25.16 -7.26
N GLY A 84 -2.57 -26.26 -7.25
CA GLY A 84 -2.92 -26.99 -8.46
C GLY A 84 -3.73 -26.15 -9.46
N LEU A 85 -4.52 -25.20 -8.96
CA LEU A 85 -5.23 -24.22 -9.80
C LEU A 85 -4.26 -23.35 -10.61
N LEU A 86 -3.19 -22.85 -9.96
CA LEU A 86 -2.15 -22.12 -10.68
C LEU A 86 -1.47 -23.03 -11.71
N LYS A 87 -1.14 -24.28 -11.34
CA LYS A 87 -0.50 -25.22 -12.27
C LYS A 87 -1.35 -25.49 -13.50
N ALA A 88 -2.65 -25.76 -13.31
CA ALA A 88 -3.58 -26.04 -14.40
C ALA A 88 -3.64 -24.88 -15.41
N PHE A 89 -3.59 -23.63 -14.93
CA PHE A 89 -3.50 -22.47 -15.82
C PHE A 89 -2.13 -22.35 -16.50
N LEU A 90 -1.02 -22.53 -15.77
CA LEU A 90 0.33 -22.44 -16.37
C LEU A 90 0.57 -23.48 -17.46
N ASP A 91 -0.10 -24.63 -17.40
CA ASP A 91 -0.02 -25.69 -18.42
C ASP A 91 -0.72 -25.35 -19.74
N LEU A 92 -1.58 -24.33 -19.73
CA LEU A 92 -2.26 -23.81 -20.93
C LEU A 92 -1.42 -22.77 -21.67
N LEU A 93 -0.38 -22.23 -21.04
CA LEU A 93 0.45 -21.20 -21.63
C LEU A 93 1.40 -21.79 -22.68
N PRO A 94 1.61 -21.09 -23.82
CA PRO A 94 2.69 -21.42 -24.74
C PRO A 94 4.05 -21.48 -24.05
N ARG A 95 4.98 -22.25 -24.62
CA ARG A 95 6.32 -22.49 -24.04
C ARG A 95 7.12 -21.21 -23.80
N ASP A 96 6.89 -20.18 -24.61
CA ASP A 96 7.56 -18.89 -24.59
C ASP A 96 6.64 -17.75 -24.10
N ALA A 97 5.52 -18.08 -23.44
CA ALA A 97 4.51 -17.11 -23.02
C ALA A 97 5.05 -15.97 -22.13
N LEU A 98 6.19 -16.17 -21.46
CA LEU A 98 6.84 -15.14 -20.63
C LEU A 98 8.06 -14.50 -21.30
N SER A 99 8.35 -14.81 -22.57
CA SER A 99 9.49 -14.26 -23.31
C SER A 99 9.51 -12.73 -23.28
N GLY A 100 10.68 -12.17 -22.93
CA GLY A 100 10.88 -10.73 -22.77
C GLY A 100 10.30 -10.12 -21.48
N LYS A 101 9.51 -10.86 -20.70
CA LYS A 101 8.78 -10.33 -19.54
C LYS A 101 9.58 -10.45 -18.25
N ALA A 102 9.39 -9.50 -17.35
CA ALA A 102 9.79 -9.62 -15.96
C ALA A 102 8.67 -10.28 -15.15
N VAL A 103 9.00 -11.26 -14.32
CA VAL A 103 8.02 -12.04 -13.54
C VAL A 103 8.32 -11.92 -12.06
N LEU A 104 7.31 -11.57 -11.25
CA LEU A 104 7.43 -11.47 -9.81
C LEU A 104 6.59 -12.55 -9.09
N PRO A 105 7.22 -13.59 -8.53
CA PRO A 105 6.51 -14.60 -7.74
C PRO A 105 6.22 -14.12 -6.31
N LEU A 106 4.99 -14.32 -5.85
CA LEU A 106 4.55 -14.04 -4.48
C LEU A 106 3.85 -15.29 -3.92
N VAL A 107 4.25 -15.72 -2.73
CA VAL A 107 3.73 -16.95 -2.11
C VAL A 107 3.13 -16.61 -0.75
N THR A 108 1.94 -17.13 -0.46
CA THR A 108 1.38 -17.08 0.89
C THR A 108 1.28 -18.47 1.50
N GLY A 109 1.53 -18.61 2.80
CA GLY A 109 1.45 -19.92 3.44
C GLY A 109 1.22 -19.86 4.94
N GLY A 110 0.73 -20.96 5.52
CA GLY A 110 0.43 -21.04 6.95
C GLY A 110 1.65 -21.24 7.86
N SER A 111 2.83 -21.53 7.31
CA SER A 111 4.04 -21.80 8.09
C SER A 111 5.31 -21.48 7.30
N LEU A 112 6.34 -20.99 7.99
CA LEU A 112 7.68 -20.72 7.45
C LEU A 112 8.39 -21.99 6.98
N ALA A 113 7.93 -23.18 7.37
CA ALA A 113 8.44 -24.45 6.85
C ALA A 113 8.36 -24.55 5.31
N HIS A 114 7.50 -23.76 4.69
CA HIS A 114 7.31 -23.70 3.24
C HIS A 114 7.90 -22.44 2.58
N ALA A 115 8.76 -21.69 3.28
CA ALA A 115 9.29 -20.42 2.79
C ALA A 115 10.00 -20.56 1.42
N LEU A 116 10.59 -21.73 1.15
CA LEU A 116 11.34 -22.02 -0.06
C LEU A 116 10.48 -22.51 -1.25
N VAL A 117 9.15 -22.60 -1.09
CA VAL A 117 8.23 -23.01 -2.19
C VAL A 117 8.36 -22.09 -3.40
N GLY A 118 8.58 -20.79 -3.17
CA GLY A 118 8.82 -19.82 -4.25
C GLY A 118 10.03 -20.21 -5.11
N ASP A 119 11.13 -20.58 -4.48
CA ASP A 119 12.41 -20.83 -5.16
C ASP A 119 12.50 -22.22 -5.78
N TYR A 120 11.98 -23.25 -5.10
CA TYR A 120 12.16 -24.65 -5.51
C TYR A 120 10.96 -25.26 -6.23
N ALA A 121 9.76 -24.69 -6.09
CA ALA A 121 8.57 -25.21 -6.79
C ALA A 121 8.11 -24.24 -7.89
N LEU A 122 7.85 -22.98 -7.53
CA LEU A 122 7.24 -22.03 -8.46
C LEU A 122 8.24 -21.49 -9.49
N ALA A 123 9.41 -21.00 -9.06
CA ALA A 123 10.39 -20.38 -9.95
C ALA A 123 10.89 -21.31 -11.07
N PRO A 124 11.11 -22.63 -10.88
CA PRO A 124 11.47 -23.53 -11.97
C PRO A 124 10.42 -23.60 -13.08
N VAL A 125 9.12 -23.66 -12.73
CA VAL A 125 8.02 -23.68 -13.70
C VAL A 125 7.89 -22.34 -14.42
N LEU A 126 8.04 -21.23 -13.70
CA LEU A 126 8.05 -19.91 -14.35
C LEU A 126 9.24 -19.77 -15.32
N ARG A 127 10.43 -20.27 -14.95
CA ARG A 127 11.61 -20.25 -15.83
C ARG A 127 11.45 -21.13 -17.08
N SER A 128 10.67 -22.21 -17.02
CA SER A 128 10.41 -23.02 -18.22
C SER A 128 9.58 -22.28 -19.27
N LEU A 129 8.87 -21.22 -18.88
CA LEU A 129 8.12 -20.31 -19.77
C LEU A 129 8.97 -19.17 -20.37
N GLN A 130 10.29 -19.25 -20.20
CA GLN A 130 11.32 -18.38 -20.80
C GLN A 130 11.25 -16.88 -20.44
N PRO A 131 11.00 -16.47 -19.18
CA PRO A 131 11.04 -15.08 -18.79
C PRO A 131 12.43 -14.46 -18.96
N ALA A 132 12.46 -13.16 -19.28
CA ALA A 132 13.71 -12.40 -19.29
C ALA A 132 14.29 -12.21 -17.88
N TYR A 133 13.41 -12.21 -16.87
CA TYR A 133 13.79 -12.08 -15.46
C TYR A 133 12.74 -12.69 -14.55
N VAL A 134 13.20 -13.40 -13.50
CA VAL A 134 12.35 -13.81 -12.37
C VAL A 134 12.85 -13.10 -11.12
N GLY A 135 11.99 -12.26 -10.56
CA GLY A 135 12.27 -11.45 -9.37
C GLY A 135 12.52 -12.28 -8.12
N GLY A 136 13.29 -11.70 -7.19
CA GLY A 136 13.41 -12.20 -5.82
C GLY A 136 12.08 -12.04 -5.10
N GLY A 137 11.21 -13.04 -5.26
CA GLY A 137 9.85 -13.05 -4.74
C GLY A 137 9.77 -12.94 -3.22
N ARG A 138 8.54 -13.01 -2.70
CA ARG A 138 8.32 -12.97 -1.25
C ARG A 138 7.36 -14.06 -0.79
N PHE A 139 7.77 -14.75 0.27
CA PHE A 139 6.87 -15.56 1.09
C PHE A 139 6.25 -14.70 2.19
N VAL A 140 4.93 -14.77 2.32
CA VAL A 140 4.14 -14.05 3.35
C VAL A 140 3.36 -15.06 4.18
N LEU A 141 3.48 -14.96 5.51
CA LEU A 141 2.69 -15.82 6.39
C LEU A 141 1.22 -15.40 6.38
N ALA A 142 0.33 -16.37 6.34
CA ALA A 142 -1.12 -16.13 6.31
C ALA A 142 -1.60 -15.34 7.54
N GLU A 143 -1.03 -15.57 8.72
CA GLU A 143 -1.37 -14.83 9.95
C GLU A 143 -1.00 -13.34 9.89
N GLN A 144 -0.06 -12.96 9.02
CA GLN A 144 0.37 -11.57 8.82
C GLN A 144 -0.55 -10.80 7.85
N VAL A 145 -1.57 -11.46 7.32
CA VAL A 145 -2.58 -10.88 6.42
C VAL A 145 -3.95 -11.07 7.06
N ARG A 146 -4.53 -9.96 7.52
CA ARG A 146 -5.88 -9.93 8.08
C ARG A 146 -6.86 -9.43 7.02
N LEU A 147 -7.77 -10.28 6.60
CA LEU A 147 -8.87 -9.93 5.70
C LEU A 147 -10.04 -9.38 6.50
N HIS A 148 -10.86 -8.53 5.88
CA HIS A 148 -12.09 -7.99 6.49
C HIS A 148 -13.31 -8.35 5.64
N GLU A 149 -14.46 -8.60 6.28
CA GLU A 149 -15.69 -9.06 5.63
C GLU A 149 -16.23 -8.05 4.60
N GLY A 150 -16.01 -6.75 4.82
CA GLY A 150 -16.32 -5.68 3.87
C GLY A 150 -15.26 -5.44 2.79
N GLY A 151 -14.35 -6.38 2.56
CA GLY A 151 -13.23 -6.28 1.63
C GLY A 151 -12.05 -5.46 2.17
N GLY A 152 -10.90 -5.50 1.49
CA GLY A 152 -9.64 -4.92 1.98
C GLY A 152 -8.90 -5.83 2.97
N ALA A 153 -7.66 -5.45 3.30
CA ALA A 153 -6.78 -6.23 4.17
C ALA A 153 -5.81 -5.34 4.97
N VAL A 154 -5.51 -5.77 6.19
CA VAL A 154 -4.42 -5.20 6.99
C VAL A 154 -3.23 -6.16 6.94
N LEU A 155 -2.09 -5.66 6.44
CA LEU A 155 -0.83 -6.38 6.40
C LEU A 155 0.04 -5.99 7.60
N ALA A 156 0.75 -6.95 8.17
CA ALA A 156 1.72 -6.69 9.24
C ALA A 156 2.81 -5.70 8.77
N PRO A 157 3.34 -4.83 9.64
CA PRO A 157 4.34 -3.82 9.27
C PRO A 157 5.59 -4.40 8.58
N GLU A 158 6.03 -5.58 9.02
CA GLU A 158 7.21 -6.26 8.49
C GLU A 158 6.96 -6.80 7.07
N VAL A 159 5.71 -7.19 6.78
CA VAL A 159 5.26 -7.58 5.44
C VAL A 159 5.19 -6.37 4.52
N LEU A 160 4.65 -5.23 5.00
CA LEU A 160 4.61 -3.98 4.22
C LEU A 160 6.01 -3.52 3.80
N ALA A 161 6.97 -3.56 4.72
CA ALA A 161 8.36 -3.22 4.42
C ALA A 161 8.97 -4.18 3.37
N ALA A 162 8.78 -5.50 3.57
CA ALA A 162 9.33 -6.49 2.66
C ALA A 162 8.70 -6.44 1.25
N LEU A 163 7.38 -6.32 1.16
CA LEU A 163 6.67 -6.18 -0.12
C LEU A 163 7.01 -4.86 -0.79
N GLY A 164 7.18 -3.77 -0.03
CA GLY A 164 7.61 -2.48 -0.57
C GLY A 164 8.98 -2.54 -1.24
N ALA A 165 9.96 -3.21 -0.62
CA ALA A 165 11.28 -3.40 -1.20
C ALA A 165 11.22 -4.22 -2.50
N VAL A 166 10.50 -5.35 -2.48
CA VAL A 166 10.36 -6.24 -3.65
C VAL A 166 9.60 -5.55 -4.79
N ALA A 167 8.52 -4.83 -4.49
CA ALA A 167 7.76 -4.06 -5.45
C ALA A 167 8.60 -2.95 -6.08
N SER A 168 9.36 -2.21 -5.28
CA SER A 168 10.23 -1.12 -5.76
C SER A 168 11.31 -1.64 -6.70
N ALA A 169 11.95 -2.76 -6.36
CA ALA A 169 12.94 -3.39 -7.21
C ALA A 169 12.33 -3.88 -8.54
N PHE A 170 11.13 -4.47 -8.49
CA PHE A 170 10.40 -4.90 -9.68
C PHE A 170 10.04 -3.71 -10.57
N VAL A 171 9.44 -2.66 -10.03
CA VAL A 171 9.08 -1.45 -10.80
C VAL A 171 10.31 -0.76 -11.38
N ALA A 172 11.39 -0.60 -10.62
CA ALA A 172 12.64 -0.02 -11.14
C ALA A 172 13.18 -0.81 -12.35
N ARG A 173 13.10 -2.14 -12.30
CA ARG A 173 13.50 -3.02 -13.41
C ARG A 173 12.63 -2.84 -14.65
N LEU A 174 11.32 -2.62 -14.48
CA LEU A 174 10.39 -2.33 -15.59
C LEU A 174 10.70 -0.98 -16.25
N GLU A 175 11.11 -0.01 -15.45
CA GLU A 175 11.47 1.34 -15.92
C GLU A 175 12.90 1.43 -16.47
N GLY A 176 13.63 0.31 -16.55
CA GLY A 176 15.02 0.28 -17.03
C GLY A 176 16.01 1.00 -16.11
N ARG A 177 15.61 1.31 -14.88
CA ARG A 177 16.48 1.93 -13.88
C ARG A 177 17.31 0.84 -13.19
N PRO A 178 18.54 1.16 -12.74
CA PRO A 178 19.21 0.30 -11.77
C PRO A 178 18.24 0.08 -10.61
N ALA A 179 18.17 -1.15 -10.08
CA ALA A 179 17.50 -1.35 -8.81
C ALA A 179 18.18 -0.42 -7.82
N GLU A 180 17.49 0.67 -7.45
CA GLU A 180 17.96 1.56 -6.41
C GLU A 180 18.12 0.65 -5.21
N ALA A 181 19.37 0.40 -4.80
CA ALA A 181 19.62 -0.21 -3.51
C ALA A 181 18.85 0.69 -2.56
N ALA A 182 17.80 0.16 -1.91
CA ALA A 182 17.07 0.87 -0.88
C ALA A 182 18.14 1.55 -0.04
N ALA A 183 18.21 2.88 -0.12
CA ALA A 183 19.34 3.62 0.40
C ALA A 183 19.60 3.06 1.79
N PRO A 184 20.82 2.56 2.09
CA PRO A 184 21.05 1.92 3.37
C PRO A 184 20.56 2.92 4.39
N ALA A 185 19.56 2.52 5.18
CA ALA A 185 19.14 3.30 6.33
C ALA A 185 20.43 3.46 7.12
N THR A 186 21.06 4.62 6.98
CA THR A 186 22.36 4.84 7.58
C THR A 186 22.13 4.66 9.06
N ASP A 187 22.83 3.70 9.67
CA ASP A 187 22.72 3.33 11.08
C ASP A 187 23.24 4.44 12.03
N ARG A 188 23.57 5.62 11.47
CA ARG A 188 23.72 6.86 12.22
C ARG A 188 22.34 7.46 12.47
N PRO A 189 22.02 7.91 13.69
CA PRO A 189 20.81 8.69 13.93
C PRO A 189 20.97 10.05 13.23
N ALA A 190 20.67 10.09 11.93
CA ALA A 190 20.51 11.34 11.22
C ALA A 190 19.33 12.08 11.84
N GLU A 191 19.56 13.35 12.15
CA GLU A 191 18.54 14.21 12.74
C GLU A 191 17.32 14.25 11.83
N VAL A 192 16.14 14.18 12.44
CA VAL A 192 14.88 14.37 11.73
C VAL A 192 14.55 15.85 11.76
N THR A 193 14.36 16.46 10.59
CA THR A 193 14.01 17.87 10.45
C THR A 193 12.59 18.02 9.90
N ALA A 194 11.85 19.02 10.38
CA ALA A 194 10.52 19.34 9.87
C ALA A 194 10.60 20.47 8.86
N ARG A 195 9.85 20.37 7.76
CA ARG A 195 9.77 21.40 6.72
C ARG A 195 8.33 21.56 6.23
N VAL A 196 7.91 22.81 6.06
CA VAL A 196 6.68 23.14 5.34
C VAL A 196 7.01 23.18 3.84
N VAL A 197 6.24 22.48 3.03
CA VAL A 197 6.48 22.38 1.58
C VAL A 197 5.21 22.72 0.81
N PRO A 198 5.33 23.33 -0.40
CA PRO A 198 4.18 23.56 -1.26
C PRO A 198 3.65 22.23 -1.84
N VAL A 199 2.41 22.25 -2.31
CA VAL A 199 1.72 21.05 -2.80
C VAL A 199 2.40 20.38 -4.00
N ASP A 200 3.07 21.18 -4.83
CA ASP A 200 3.74 20.76 -6.05
C ASP A 200 5.19 20.33 -5.81
N ASP A 201 5.68 20.38 -4.57
CA ASP A 201 7.03 19.95 -4.23
C ASP A 201 7.18 18.44 -4.52
N PRO A 202 8.10 18.04 -5.41
CA PRO A 202 8.30 16.63 -5.78
C PRO A 202 8.67 15.74 -4.58
N VAL A 203 9.14 16.33 -3.47
CA VAL A 203 9.43 15.63 -2.21
C VAL A 203 8.21 14.94 -1.61
N LEU A 204 6.99 15.40 -1.94
CA LEU A 204 5.74 14.80 -1.48
C LEU A 204 5.37 13.52 -2.20
N ARG A 205 5.92 13.27 -3.40
CA ARG A 205 5.52 12.14 -4.24
C ARG A 205 5.59 10.79 -3.50
N PRO A 206 6.70 10.40 -2.85
CA PRO A 206 6.77 9.11 -2.15
C PRO A 206 5.72 8.98 -1.05
N LEU A 207 5.44 10.05 -0.31
CA LEU A 207 4.42 10.06 0.74
C LEU A 207 3.03 9.83 0.17
N LEU A 208 2.68 10.55 -0.90
CA LEU A 208 1.36 10.47 -1.53
C LEU A 208 1.13 9.09 -2.15
N GLU A 209 2.14 8.56 -2.84
CA GLU A 209 2.09 7.23 -3.45
C GLU A 209 1.88 6.13 -2.39
N GLU A 210 2.68 6.13 -1.33
CA GLU A 210 2.58 5.16 -0.24
C GLU A 210 1.25 5.26 0.51
N LEU A 211 0.75 6.48 0.72
CA LEU A 211 -0.55 6.71 1.33
C LEU A 211 -1.68 6.10 0.50
N GLN A 212 -1.67 6.31 -0.83
CA GLN A 212 -2.67 5.75 -1.73
C GLN A 212 -2.64 4.22 -1.73
N VAL A 213 -1.44 3.62 -1.75
CA VAL A 213 -1.27 2.16 -1.66
C VAL A 213 -1.79 1.62 -0.34
N GLU A 214 -1.47 2.26 0.78
CA GLU A 214 -1.88 1.82 2.11
C GLU A 214 -3.41 1.86 2.27
N TYR A 215 -4.05 2.96 1.86
CA TYR A 215 -5.51 3.09 1.93
C TYR A 215 -6.23 2.10 1.02
N GLY A 216 -5.78 1.96 -0.23
CA GLY A 216 -6.36 0.98 -1.16
C GLY A 216 -6.12 -0.48 -0.76
N THR A 217 -5.11 -0.74 0.07
CA THR A 217 -4.91 -2.07 0.65
C THR A 217 -5.86 -2.29 1.83
N ARG A 218 -5.97 -1.31 2.75
CA ARG A 218 -6.75 -1.43 4.00
C ARG A 218 -8.25 -1.54 3.77
N TYR A 219 -8.77 -0.87 2.73
CA TYR A 219 -10.20 -0.74 2.50
C TYR A 219 -10.61 -1.35 1.16
N ALA A 220 -11.89 -1.71 1.03
CA ALA A 220 -12.43 -2.14 -0.24
C ALA A 220 -12.35 -1.02 -1.29
N ARG A 221 -12.27 -1.45 -2.56
CA ARG A 221 -12.30 -0.53 -3.71
C ARG A 221 -13.57 0.31 -3.67
N ASP A 222 -13.44 1.60 -3.97
CA ASP A 222 -14.48 2.63 -4.01
C ASP A 222 -15.19 2.90 -2.67
N SER A 223 -14.70 2.31 -1.58
CA SER A 223 -15.30 2.51 -0.25
C SER A 223 -15.11 3.94 0.24
N VAL A 224 -16.00 4.40 1.13
CA VAL A 224 -15.92 5.74 1.74
C VAL A 224 -14.60 5.93 2.51
N ASN A 225 -14.00 4.84 2.99
CA ASN A 225 -12.72 4.86 3.70
C ASN A 225 -11.52 4.92 2.75
N GLU A 226 -11.55 4.23 1.59
CA GLU A 226 -10.48 4.33 0.59
C GLU A 226 -10.34 5.77 0.07
N ARG A 227 -11.48 6.44 -0.15
CA ARG A 227 -11.56 7.81 -0.67
C ARG A 227 -11.17 8.90 0.33
N LEU A 228 -10.81 8.56 1.58
CA LEU A 228 -10.37 9.54 2.59
C LEU A 228 -9.14 10.35 2.17
N VAL A 229 -8.36 9.84 1.21
CA VAL A 229 -7.15 10.48 0.68
C VAL A 229 -7.40 11.24 -0.63
N GLU A 230 -8.59 11.07 -1.21
CA GLU A 230 -9.07 11.69 -2.45
C GLU A 230 -9.64 13.09 -2.16
N VAL A 231 -8.73 14.03 -1.91
CA VAL A 231 -9.02 15.46 -1.81
C VAL A 231 -8.17 16.19 -2.85
N PRO A 232 -8.68 17.20 -3.58
CA PRO A 232 -7.84 17.97 -4.49
C PRO A 232 -6.58 18.46 -3.79
N VAL A 233 -5.42 18.26 -4.40
CA VAL A 233 -4.15 18.67 -3.78
C VAL A 233 -4.10 20.20 -3.59
N THR A 234 -4.83 20.95 -4.41
CA THR A 234 -5.01 22.40 -4.31
C THR A 234 -5.73 22.86 -3.04
N ASP A 235 -6.48 21.99 -2.35
CA ASP A 235 -7.11 22.33 -1.06
C ASP A 235 -6.05 22.63 0.04
N PHE A 236 -4.81 22.22 -0.20
CA PHE A 236 -3.68 22.38 0.71
C PHE A 236 -2.80 23.58 0.34
N ASP A 237 -3.22 24.40 -0.63
CA ASP A 237 -2.48 25.59 -1.06
C ASP A 237 -2.48 26.71 -0.03
N ALA A 238 -1.39 27.47 -0.03
CA ALA A 238 -1.35 28.74 0.66
C ALA A 238 -2.44 29.69 0.10
N PRO A 239 -3.05 30.55 0.93
CA PRO A 239 -2.71 30.81 2.34
C PRO A 239 -3.51 29.96 3.34
N HIS A 240 -4.24 28.94 2.89
CA HIS A 240 -5.24 28.23 3.71
C HIS A 240 -4.87 26.78 4.04
N GLY A 241 -3.78 26.29 3.47
CA GLY A 241 -3.25 24.97 3.75
C GLY A 241 -1.74 24.95 3.70
N ALA A 242 -1.20 23.79 4.08
CA ALA A 242 0.22 23.51 4.03
C ALA A 242 0.45 22.00 4.11
N PHE A 243 1.53 21.52 3.50
CA PHE A 243 2.10 20.23 3.83
C PHE A 243 3.25 20.41 4.83
N VAL A 244 3.35 19.47 5.76
CA VAL A 244 4.50 19.31 6.64
C VAL A 244 5.11 17.94 6.36
N VAL A 245 6.41 17.93 6.10
CA VAL A 245 7.20 16.70 5.97
C VAL A 245 8.25 16.64 7.07
N LEU A 246 8.51 15.42 7.55
CA LEU A 246 9.68 15.08 8.35
C LEU A 246 10.68 14.36 7.45
N GLU A 247 11.88 14.91 7.36
CA GLU A 247 12.97 14.39 6.55
C GLU A 247 14.08 13.83 7.44
N ARG A 248 14.69 12.73 6.99
CA ARG A 248 15.89 12.13 7.59
C ARG A 248 16.86 11.81 6.47
N ALA A 249 18.07 12.37 6.53
CA ALA A 249 19.10 12.18 5.50
C ALA A 249 18.58 12.46 4.07
N GLY A 250 17.73 13.49 3.90
CA GLY A 250 17.15 13.88 2.62
C GLY A 250 15.96 13.03 2.15
N VAL A 251 15.50 12.07 2.96
CA VAL A 251 14.36 11.20 2.64
C VAL A 251 13.17 11.56 3.53
N VAL A 252 11.97 11.71 2.94
CA VAL A 252 10.73 11.89 3.70
C VAL A 252 10.38 10.60 4.43
N VAL A 253 10.34 10.67 5.76
CA VAL A 253 10.03 9.54 6.64
C VAL A 253 8.65 9.64 7.29
N ALA A 254 8.06 10.83 7.32
CA ALA A 254 6.68 11.05 7.76
C ALA A 254 6.17 12.40 7.23
N GLY A 255 4.87 12.61 7.27
CA GLY A 255 4.29 13.90 6.94
C GLY A 255 2.78 13.92 7.06
N GLY A 256 2.20 15.08 6.77
CA GLY A 256 0.76 15.30 6.73
C GLY A 256 0.45 16.67 6.16
N ALA A 257 -0.84 16.98 6.05
CA ALA A 257 -1.30 18.23 5.48
C ALA A 257 -2.42 18.82 6.31
N ILE A 258 -2.53 20.15 6.28
CA ILE A 258 -3.70 20.88 6.78
C ILE A 258 -4.38 21.60 5.63
N ARG A 259 -5.72 21.63 5.67
CA ARG A 259 -6.56 22.48 4.82
C ARG A 259 -7.58 23.24 5.65
N ARG A 260 -8.19 24.27 5.07
CA ARG A 260 -9.36 24.91 5.69
C ARG A 260 -10.56 23.96 5.62
N ARG A 261 -11.17 23.69 6.78
CA ARG A 261 -12.47 23.00 6.84
C ARG A 261 -13.61 24.01 6.78
N GLU A 262 -13.55 25.00 7.67
CA GLU A 262 -14.50 26.10 7.82
C GLU A 262 -13.74 27.31 8.41
N PRO A 263 -14.33 28.52 8.50
CA PRO A 263 -13.66 29.66 9.11
C PRO A 263 -13.14 29.31 10.53
N GLY A 264 -11.83 29.48 10.75
CA GLY A 264 -11.21 29.25 12.06
C GLY A 264 -10.91 27.78 12.43
N VAL A 265 -11.29 26.82 11.58
CA VAL A 265 -11.01 25.39 11.80
C VAL A 265 -10.14 24.81 10.68
N ALA A 266 -8.97 24.30 11.05
CA ALA A 266 -8.12 23.50 10.17
C ALA A 266 -8.55 22.02 10.19
N GLU A 267 -8.45 21.33 9.06
CA GLU A 267 -8.57 19.87 9.00
C GLU A 267 -7.24 19.24 8.61
N VAL A 268 -6.79 18.26 9.41
CA VAL A 268 -5.64 17.42 9.09
C VAL A 268 -6.06 16.34 8.10
N LYS A 269 -5.27 16.17 7.05
CA LYS A 269 -5.36 15.07 6.08
C LYS A 269 -3.98 14.48 5.80
N ARG A 270 -3.97 13.33 5.14
CA ARG A 270 -2.76 12.70 4.56
C ARG A 270 -1.64 12.45 5.57
N MET A 271 -1.99 12.26 6.85
CA MET A 271 -1.01 11.85 7.84
C MET A 271 -0.49 10.46 7.52
N TRP A 272 0.83 10.37 7.43
CA TRP A 272 1.53 9.16 7.07
C TRP A 272 2.88 9.08 7.77
N THR A 273 3.33 7.87 8.01
CA THR A 273 4.68 7.58 8.50
C THR A 273 5.17 6.32 7.80
N ALA A 274 6.35 6.43 7.19
CA ALA A 274 6.99 5.35 6.45
C ALA A 274 7.09 4.10 7.33
N HIS A 275 6.79 2.93 6.76
CA HIS A 275 6.72 1.67 7.52
C HIS A 275 8.01 1.38 8.31
N HIS A 276 9.18 1.64 7.72
CA HIS A 276 10.49 1.45 8.34
C HIS A 276 10.83 2.51 9.41
N ALA A 277 10.05 3.60 9.50
CA ALA A 277 10.24 4.71 10.44
C ALA A 277 9.15 4.77 11.53
N ARG A 278 8.23 3.80 11.56
CA ARG A 278 7.15 3.72 12.58
C ARG A 278 7.71 3.39 13.96
N ARG A 279 6.89 3.66 14.99
CA ARG A 279 7.20 3.47 16.42
C ARG A 279 8.39 4.30 16.95
N GLN A 280 8.78 5.35 16.23
CA GLN A 280 9.84 6.30 16.62
C GLN A 280 9.29 7.67 17.06
N GLY A 281 7.99 7.76 17.38
CA GLY A 281 7.35 9.03 17.77
C GLY A 281 7.06 10.01 16.62
N LEU A 282 7.41 9.67 15.37
CA LEU A 282 7.27 10.57 14.21
C LEU A 282 5.84 11.02 13.95
N GLY A 283 4.84 10.15 14.12
CA GLY A 283 3.44 10.54 13.94
C GLY A 283 2.98 11.62 14.92
N ARG A 284 3.44 11.55 16.18
CA ARG A 284 3.21 12.61 17.18
C ARG A 284 3.91 13.91 16.78
N ARG A 285 5.15 13.81 16.30
CA ARG A 285 5.90 14.97 15.83
C ARG A 285 5.22 15.64 14.64
N VAL A 286 4.80 14.89 13.61
CA VAL A 286 4.02 15.42 12.48
C VAL A 286 2.78 16.16 12.98
N LEU A 287 2.02 15.56 13.90
CA LEU A 287 0.81 16.17 14.43
C LEU A 287 1.10 17.51 15.16
N GLN A 288 2.18 17.56 15.95
CA GLN A 288 2.61 18.79 16.62
C GLN A 288 2.96 19.90 15.63
N GLU A 289 3.74 19.58 14.59
CA GLU A 289 4.12 20.52 13.55
C GLU A 289 2.89 21.02 12.75
N LEU A 290 1.91 20.15 12.49
CA LEU A 290 0.66 20.53 11.85
C LEU A 290 -0.21 21.42 12.75
N GLU A 291 -0.29 21.14 14.04
CA GLU A 291 -0.96 22.02 15.01
C GLU A 291 -0.29 23.41 15.05
N GLU A 292 1.05 23.45 15.06
CA GLU A 292 1.80 24.69 15.07
C GLU A 292 1.61 25.48 13.78
N GLN A 293 1.60 24.79 12.64
CA GLN A 293 1.35 25.45 11.37
C GLN A 293 -0.11 25.91 11.22
N ALA A 294 -1.08 25.18 11.78
CA ALA A 294 -2.46 25.64 11.86
C ALA A 294 -2.58 26.92 12.70
N ARG A 295 -1.86 27.04 13.82
CA ARG A 295 -1.80 28.28 14.62
C ARG A 295 -1.21 29.44 13.82
N ARG A 296 -0.12 29.22 13.09
CA ARG A 296 0.53 30.25 12.24
C ARG A 296 -0.38 30.75 11.11
N LEU A 297 -1.25 29.88 10.59
CA LEU A 297 -2.28 30.24 9.60
C LEU A 297 -3.55 30.88 10.25
N GLY A 298 -3.58 31.07 11.57
CA GLY A 298 -4.66 31.74 12.29
C GLY A 298 -5.85 30.85 12.66
N TYR A 299 -5.72 29.53 12.59
CA TYR A 299 -6.75 28.61 13.05
C TYR A 299 -6.73 28.48 14.58
N HIS A 300 -7.91 28.39 15.19
CA HIS A 300 -8.08 28.24 16.65
C HIS A 300 -8.66 26.87 17.03
N ARG A 301 -9.07 26.06 16.05
CA ARG A 301 -9.49 24.66 16.22
C ARG A 301 -8.88 23.79 15.12
N ILE A 302 -8.67 22.53 15.45
CA ILE A 302 -8.18 21.52 14.51
C ILE A 302 -9.06 20.29 14.56
N PHE A 303 -9.44 19.81 13.38
CA PHE A 303 -10.29 18.66 13.13
C PHE A 303 -9.48 17.59 12.38
N LEU A 304 -9.78 16.32 12.59
CA LEU A 304 -9.21 15.24 11.78
C LEU A 304 -10.15 14.04 11.72
N THR A 305 -9.97 13.22 10.69
CA THR A 305 -10.65 11.93 10.57
C THR A 305 -9.66 10.81 10.28
N THR A 306 -9.96 9.61 10.75
CA THR A 306 -9.27 8.38 10.39
C THR A 306 -10.28 7.28 10.10
N GLY A 307 -9.90 6.29 9.29
CA GLY A 307 -10.76 5.13 9.07
C GLY A 307 -10.71 4.14 10.25
N PRO A 308 -11.63 3.16 10.27
CA PRO A 308 -11.85 2.30 11.44
C PRO A 308 -10.75 1.26 11.65
N ARG A 309 -10.10 0.85 10.55
CA ARG A 309 -8.97 -0.10 10.52
C ARG A 309 -7.62 0.55 10.81
N GLN A 310 -7.58 1.66 11.53
CA GLN A 310 -6.37 2.40 11.89
C GLN A 310 -6.29 2.64 13.41
N PRO A 311 -6.22 1.57 14.23
CA PRO A 311 -6.17 1.70 15.69
C PRO A 311 -4.96 2.50 16.17
N GLU A 312 -3.85 2.48 15.43
CA GLU A 312 -2.66 3.26 15.76
C GLU A 312 -2.91 4.77 15.64
N ALA A 313 -3.69 5.21 14.64
CA ALA A 313 -4.06 6.60 14.46
C ALA A 313 -5.05 7.04 15.55
N ARG A 314 -6.09 6.23 15.81
CA ARG A 314 -7.02 6.46 16.94
C ARG A 314 -6.28 6.65 18.26
N GLY A 315 -5.35 5.75 18.59
CA GLY A 315 -4.55 5.83 19.81
C GLY A 315 -3.66 7.07 19.85
N LEU A 316 -3.04 7.44 18.72
CA LEU A 316 -2.23 8.65 18.60
C LEU A 316 -3.03 9.91 18.92
N TYR A 317 -4.20 10.08 18.30
CA TYR A 317 -5.01 11.29 18.46
C TYR A 317 -5.57 11.45 19.87
N LEU A 318 -6.06 10.36 20.47
CA LEU A 318 -6.48 10.35 21.87
C LEU A 318 -5.34 10.75 22.81
N ALA A 319 -4.14 10.17 22.62
CA ALA A 319 -2.97 10.50 23.41
C ALA A 319 -2.45 11.94 23.19
N ALA A 320 -2.78 12.55 22.05
CA ALA A 320 -2.46 13.95 21.74
C ALA A 320 -3.50 14.95 22.27
N GLY A 321 -4.52 14.48 22.98
CA GLY A 321 -5.56 15.29 23.60
C GLY A 321 -6.69 15.70 22.67
N TYR A 322 -6.90 14.98 21.56
CA TYR A 322 -8.07 15.19 20.73
C TYR A 322 -9.31 14.53 21.34
N ALA A 323 -10.41 15.27 21.37
CA ALA A 323 -11.71 14.78 21.79
C ALA A 323 -12.38 13.98 20.64
N PRO A 324 -12.74 12.70 20.86
CA PRO A 324 -13.48 11.92 19.87
C PRO A 324 -14.90 12.48 19.70
N GLN A 325 -15.39 12.50 18.46
CA GLN A 325 -16.75 12.92 18.11
C GLN A 325 -17.66 11.69 17.87
N PHE A 326 -17.36 10.57 18.53
CA PHE A 326 -18.03 9.28 18.38
C PHE A 326 -17.92 8.47 19.68
N ASP A 327 -18.72 7.42 19.82
CA ASP A 327 -18.66 6.51 20.96
C ASP A 327 -17.41 5.63 20.91
N LEU A 328 -16.56 5.73 21.93
CA LEU A 328 -15.34 4.94 22.04
C LEU A 328 -15.59 3.44 22.29
N HIS A 329 -16.79 3.08 22.72
CA HIS A 329 -17.18 1.70 23.03
C HIS A 329 -17.89 0.99 21.88
N ALA A 330 -18.38 1.73 20.89
CA ALA A 330 -18.96 1.17 19.69
C ALA A 330 -17.90 0.49 18.81
N ASP A 331 -18.33 -0.49 18.00
CA ASP A 331 -17.46 -1.12 17.01
C ASP A 331 -17.03 -0.07 15.96
N PRO A 332 -15.72 0.21 15.80
CA PRO A 332 -15.25 1.14 14.79
C PRO A 332 -15.75 0.82 13.37
N GLU A 333 -15.89 -0.45 12.99
CA GLU A 333 -16.33 -0.82 11.64
C GLU A 333 -17.79 -0.39 11.37
N GLU A 334 -18.63 -0.25 12.41
CA GLU A 334 -20.00 0.26 12.29
C GLU A 334 -20.06 1.80 12.17
N LEU A 335 -19.07 2.50 12.75
CA LEU A 335 -19.02 3.96 12.78
C LEU A 335 -18.51 4.59 11.46
N GLY A 336 -17.73 3.84 10.67
CA GLY A 336 -17.07 4.39 9.49
C GLY A 336 -15.94 5.35 9.86
N HIS A 337 -16.11 6.66 9.61
CA HIS A 337 -15.08 7.66 9.86
C HIS A 337 -15.02 8.03 11.35
N LEU A 338 -13.83 7.92 11.94
CA LEU A 338 -13.57 8.30 13.32
C LEU A 338 -13.10 9.75 13.36
N ALA A 339 -14.01 10.67 13.71
CA ALA A 339 -13.76 12.11 13.76
C ALA A 339 -13.25 12.56 15.14
N PHE A 340 -12.34 13.52 15.14
CA PHE A 340 -11.67 14.05 16.32
C PHE A 340 -11.49 15.56 16.23
N GLU A 341 -11.51 16.24 17.37
CA GLU A 341 -11.34 17.68 17.46
C GLU A 341 -10.48 18.13 18.63
N LYS A 342 -9.79 19.25 18.48
CA LYS A 342 -9.00 19.86 19.55
C LYS A 342 -8.96 21.40 19.42
N PRO A 343 -9.10 22.16 20.51
CA PRO A 343 -8.84 23.59 20.50
C PRO A 343 -7.32 23.85 20.39
N LEU A 344 -6.94 24.81 19.56
CA LEU A 344 -5.57 25.28 19.45
C LEU A 344 -5.41 26.48 20.38
N VAL A 345 -4.98 26.24 21.62
CA VAL A 345 -4.68 27.32 22.56
C VAL A 345 -3.46 28.09 22.05
N THR A 346 -3.61 29.41 21.90
CA THR A 346 -2.48 30.31 21.63
C THR A 346 -1.68 30.44 22.91
N SER A 347 -0.40 30.08 22.90
CA SER A 347 0.49 30.38 24.02
C SER A 347 0.56 31.89 24.18
N VAL A 348 -0.17 32.44 25.15
CA VAL A 348 0.04 33.82 25.57
C VAL A 348 1.43 33.84 26.21
N GLN A 349 2.41 34.40 25.51
CA GLN A 349 3.66 34.80 26.16
C GLN A 349 3.28 35.81 27.24
N THR A 350 3.30 35.37 28.49
CA THR A 350 3.28 36.26 29.64
C THR A 350 4.53 37.13 29.54
N LEU A 351 4.39 38.32 28.96
CA LEU A 351 5.37 39.40 29.09
C LEU A 351 5.35 39.81 30.56
N ALA A 352 6.20 39.16 31.36
CA ALA A 352 6.56 39.67 32.67
C ALA A 352 7.21 41.05 32.45
N SER A 353 6.47 42.08 32.86
CA SER A 353 6.90 43.49 32.85
C SER A 353 7.87 43.77 33.99
#